data_AF-I0GWP8-F1
#
_entry.id   AF-I0GWP8-F1
#
_cell.length_a   1.000
_cell.length_b   1.000
_cell.length_c   1.000
_cell.angle_alpha   90.00
_cell.angle_beta   90.00
_cell.angle_gamma   90.00
#
_symmetry.space_group_name_H-M   'P 1'
#
loop_
_entity.id
_entity.type
_entity.pdbx_description
1 polymer ?
#
loop_
_entity_poly.entity_id
_entity_poly.type
_entity_poly.pdbx_seq_one_letter_code
_entity_poly.pdbx_strand_id
1 'polypeptide(L)'
;MNTFFGLLVLLAMVAGGYFLVKLIICVLKGGDKKFYSKRLAIAVVVFLIGGIGAAATQSPERKAANEAQRQVQEQKKQQQLAEKKAKEEADKKALEEQKALEEEARAAAEARRNTPEGKIEDKLREYVKGYDETTIDSITLNPDLGTEKDGDYVALVRLTWNRKNSGKMSREMLEMFSSDMAAKAYEDLPDVQELAVFWTVPYLNGSAKVSFERTSGGMKFTDKVFDKGFNE
;
A
#
# COMPACT_ATOMS: atom_id res chain seq x y z
N MET A 1 -57.75 22.83 1.10
CA MET A 1 -58.19 21.69 0.25
C MET A 1 -57.21 20.51 0.28
N ASN A 2 -55.89 20.73 0.21
CA ASN A 2 -54.91 19.63 0.25
C ASN A 2 -54.94 18.80 1.57
N THR A 3 -55.18 19.44 2.71
CA THR A 3 -55.38 18.76 4.00
C THR A 3 -56.61 17.87 4.05
N PHE A 4 -57.67 18.23 3.33
CA PHE A 4 -58.90 17.44 3.22
C PHE A 4 -58.64 16.16 2.42
N PHE A 5 -58.01 16.26 1.24
CA PHE A 5 -57.66 15.08 0.45
C PHE A 5 -56.61 14.19 1.14
N GLY A 6 -55.63 14.78 1.84
CA GLY A 6 -54.66 14.01 2.63
C GLY A 6 -55.30 13.21 3.77
N LEU A 7 -56.25 13.81 4.50
CA LEU A 7 -56.99 13.13 5.56
C LEU A 7 -57.92 12.05 4.99
N LEU A 8 -58.53 12.30 3.83
CA LEU A 8 -59.35 11.34 3.10
C LEU A 8 -58.53 10.12 2.62
N VAL A 9 -57.33 10.34 2.09
CA VAL A 9 -56.40 9.26 1.70
C VAL A 9 -55.95 8.43 2.90
N LEU A 10 -55.64 9.09 4.03
CA LEU A 10 -55.25 8.39 5.27
C LEU A 10 -56.38 7.53 5.83
N LEU A 11 -57.60 8.07 5.89
CA LEU A 11 -58.78 7.32 6.31
C LEU A 11 -59.08 6.14 5.36
N ALA A 12 -58.90 6.33 4.05
CA ALA A 12 -59.06 5.27 3.06
C ALA A 12 -58.03 4.15 3.23
N MET A 13 -56.77 4.46 3.56
CA MET A 13 -55.73 3.47 3.85
C MET A 13 -56.05 2.65 5.11
N VAL A 14 -56.48 3.30 6.19
CA VAL A 14 -56.84 2.62 7.44
C VAL A 14 -58.07 1.72 7.23
N ALA A 15 -59.11 2.22 6.56
CA ALA A 15 -60.30 1.44 6.25
C ALA A 15 -59.99 0.29 5.27
N GLY A 16 -59.19 0.54 4.24
CA GLY A 16 -58.75 -0.46 3.26
C GLY A 16 -57.95 -1.59 3.92
N GLY A 17 -56.99 -1.26 4.77
CA GLY A 17 -56.22 -2.24 5.54
C GLY A 17 -57.11 -3.10 6.44
N TYR A 18 -58.06 -2.49 7.15
CA TYR A 18 -59.03 -3.21 7.98
C TYR A 18 -59.90 -4.19 7.16
N PHE A 19 -60.45 -3.75 6.03
CA PHE A 19 -61.29 -4.60 5.19
C PHE A 19 -60.50 -5.71 4.49
N LEU A 20 -59.24 -5.46 4.14
CA LEU A 20 -58.35 -6.48 3.57
C LEU A 20 -58.06 -7.59 4.58
N VAL A 21 -57.72 -7.24 5.83
CA VAL A 21 -57.51 -8.22 6.91
C VAL A 21 -58.77 -9.04 7.19
N LYS A 22 -59.94 -8.39 7.27
CA LYS A 22 -61.23 -9.10 7.47
C LYS A 22 -61.60 -10.00 6.29
N LEU A 23 -61.33 -9.58 5.05
CA LEU A 23 -61.53 -10.39 3.86
C LEU A 23 -60.69 -11.68 3.93
N ILE A 24 -59.40 -11.57 4.27
CA ILE A 24 -58.50 -12.72 4.42
C ILE A 24 -59.04 -13.71 5.47
N ILE A 25 -59.49 -13.19 6.63
CA ILE A 25 -60.08 -14.04 7.69
C ILE A 25 -61.36 -14.74 7.20
N CYS A 26 -62.25 -14.05 6.49
CA CYS A 26 -63.47 -14.64 5.95
C CYS A 26 -63.19 -15.66 4.83
N VAL A 27 -62.11 -15.49 4.07
CA VAL A 27 -61.67 -16.47 3.07
C VAL A 27 -61.27 -17.79 3.73
N LEU A 28 -60.56 -17.72 4.85
CA LEU A 28 -60.05 -18.88 5.59
C LEU A 28 -61.11 -19.57 6.46
N LYS A 29 -62.04 -18.81 7.07
CA LYS A 29 -63.03 -19.34 8.03
C LYS A 29 -64.44 -19.54 7.46
N GLY A 30 -64.63 -19.40 6.15
CA GLY A 30 -65.92 -19.67 5.49
C GLY A 30 -67.02 -18.62 5.71
N GLY A 31 -66.67 -17.33 5.77
CA GLY A 31 -67.62 -16.23 5.96
C GLY A 31 -68.09 -15.56 4.66
N ASP A 32 -68.93 -14.52 4.77
CA ASP A 32 -69.44 -13.77 3.60
C ASP A 32 -68.37 -12.86 2.97
N LYS A 33 -67.66 -13.39 1.97
CA LYS A 33 -66.59 -12.72 1.23
C LYS A 33 -67.11 -11.58 0.35
N LYS A 34 -68.37 -11.63 -0.09
CA LYS A 34 -68.96 -10.65 -1.02
C LYS A 34 -69.20 -9.31 -0.33
N PHE A 35 -69.45 -9.33 0.97
CA PHE A 35 -69.64 -8.12 1.77
C PHE A 35 -68.35 -7.31 1.93
N TYR A 36 -67.25 -7.96 2.34
CA TYR A 36 -65.97 -7.29 2.59
C TYR A 36 -65.24 -6.88 1.31
N SER A 37 -65.36 -7.66 0.22
CA SER A 37 -64.76 -7.32 -1.08
C SER A 37 -65.37 -6.08 -1.71
N LYS A 38 -66.70 -5.91 -1.66
CA LYS A 38 -67.37 -4.69 -2.16
C LYS A 38 -66.91 -3.43 -1.41
N ARG A 39 -66.73 -3.51 -0.09
CA ARG A 39 -66.28 -2.38 0.75
C ARG A 39 -64.81 -2.06 0.56
N LEU A 40 -63.97 -3.08 0.35
CA LEU A 40 -62.57 -2.90 -0.02
C LEU A 40 -62.45 -2.20 -1.38
N ALA A 41 -63.27 -2.57 -2.37
CA ALA A 41 -63.28 -1.91 -3.68
C ALA A 41 -63.64 -0.43 -3.56
N ILE A 42 -64.63 -0.07 -2.72
CA ILE A 42 -64.97 1.33 -2.45
C ILE A 42 -63.79 2.07 -1.80
N ALA A 43 -63.12 1.48 -0.82
CA ALA A 43 -61.96 2.10 -0.18
C ALA A 43 -60.81 2.36 -1.17
N VAL A 44 -60.56 1.44 -2.10
CA VAL A 44 -59.57 1.62 -3.17
C VAL A 44 -59.96 2.73 -4.14
N VAL A 45 -61.23 2.81 -4.55
CA VAL A 45 -61.72 3.89 -5.42
C VAL A 45 -61.60 5.25 -4.72
N VAL A 46 -61.96 5.34 -3.43
CA VAL A 46 -61.82 6.57 -2.63
C VAL A 46 -60.34 6.95 -2.46
N PHE A 47 -59.43 5.98 -2.29
CA PHE A 47 -57.99 6.21 -2.24
C PHE A 47 -57.46 6.77 -3.58
N LEU A 48 -57.88 6.22 -4.71
CA LEU A 48 -57.47 6.70 -6.04
C LEU A 48 -58.01 8.12 -6.33
N ILE A 49 -59.28 8.39 -6.05
CA ILE A 49 -59.88 9.73 -6.21
C ILE A 49 -59.22 10.73 -5.26
N GLY A 50 -58.96 10.33 -4.02
CA GLY A 50 -58.24 11.14 -3.04
C GLY A 50 -56.81 11.46 -3.48
N GLY A 51 -56.09 10.48 -4.03
CA GLY A 51 -54.74 10.65 -4.56
C GLY A 51 -54.68 11.59 -5.78
N ILE A 52 -55.60 11.41 -6.74
CA ILE A 52 -55.71 12.29 -7.92
C ILE A 52 -56.13 13.71 -7.49
N GLY A 53 -57.10 13.84 -6.56
CA GLY A 53 -57.53 15.14 -6.02
C GLY A 53 -56.42 15.86 -5.24
N ALA A 54 -55.60 15.13 -4.48
CA ALA A 54 -54.43 15.67 -3.81
C ALA A 54 -53.38 16.15 -4.83
N ALA A 55 -53.12 15.38 -5.91
CA ALA A 55 -52.19 15.77 -6.97
C ALA A 55 -52.69 16.98 -7.79
N ALA A 56 -53.99 17.08 -8.04
CA ALA A 56 -54.62 18.18 -8.76
C ALA A 56 -54.66 19.50 -7.95
N THR A 57 -54.63 19.42 -6.61
CA THR A 57 -54.70 20.59 -5.70
C THR A 57 -53.37 20.95 -5.04
N GLN A 58 -52.27 20.34 -5.46
CA GLN A 58 -50.93 20.79 -5.06
C GLN A 58 -50.73 22.25 -5.49
N SER A 59 -50.41 23.13 -4.53
CA SER A 59 -50.11 24.52 -4.83
C SER A 59 -48.91 24.62 -5.79
N PRO A 60 -48.88 25.62 -6.69
CA PRO A 60 -47.75 25.83 -7.60
C PRO A 60 -46.40 25.89 -6.88
N GLU A 61 -46.36 26.41 -5.65
CA GLU A 61 -45.17 26.46 -4.79
C GLU A 61 -44.59 25.07 -4.44
N ARG A 62 -45.44 24.07 -4.16
CA ARG A 62 -44.95 22.71 -3.84
C ARG A 62 -44.46 21.95 -5.07
N LYS A 63 -45.06 22.22 -6.24
CA LYS A 63 -44.57 21.67 -7.52
C LYS A 63 -43.21 22.28 -7.87
N ALA A 64 -43.08 23.60 -7.75
CA ALA A 64 -41.81 24.30 -7.93
C ALA A 64 -40.74 23.82 -6.94
N ALA A 65 -41.08 23.60 -5.66
CA ALA A 65 -40.14 23.07 -4.67
C ALA A 65 -39.66 21.65 -4.98
N ASN A 66 -40.55 20.77 -5.46
CA ASN A 66 -40.19 19.40 -5.86
C ASN A 66 -39.32 19.38 -7.13
N GLU A 67 -39.60 20.25 -8.11
CA GLU A 67 -38.79 20.39 -9.31
C GLU A 67 -37.40 20.99 -8.99
N ALA A 68 -37.33 21.99 -8.11
CA ALA A 68 -36.07 22.53 -7.63
C ALA A 68 -35.24 21.46 -6.88
N GLN A 69 -35.88 20.62 -6.05
CA GLN A 69 -35.18 19.50 -5.41
C GLN A 69 -34.66 18.47 -6.41
N ARG A 70 -35.42 18.16 -7.48
CA ARG A 70 -34.96 17.27 -8.55
C ARG A 70 -33.76 17.86 -9.29
N GLN A 71 -33.79 19.15 -9.63
CA GLN A 71 -32.67 19.85 -10.27
C GLN A 71 -31.42 19.86 -9.38
N VAL A 72 -31.56 20.13 -8.08
CA VAL A 72 -30.44 20.07 -7.12
C VAL A 72 -29.88 18.65 -7.02
N GLN A 73 -30.74 17.62 -7.04
CA GLN A 73 -30.29 16.23 -7.00
C GLN A 73 -29.60 15.80 -8.29
N GLU A 74 -30.09 16.25 -9.45
CA GLU A 74 -29.45 16.04 -10.76
C GLU A 74 -28.10 16.75 -10.85
N GLN A 75 -28.01 18.01 -10.39
CA GLN A 75 -26.75 18.74 -10.32
C GLN A 75 -25.76 18.06 -9.37
N LYS A 76 -26.19 17.59 -8.20
CA LYS A 76 -25.33 16.81 -7.29
C LYS A 76 -24.82 15.52 -7.93
N LYS A 77 -25.68 14.78 -8.65
CA LYS A 77 -25.26 13.57 -9.37
C LYS A 77 -24.27 13.90 -10.49
N GLN A 78 -24.48 14.97 -11.24
CA GLN A 78 -23.57 15.42 -12.29
C GLN A 78 -22.21 15.86 -11.71
N GLN A 79 -22.22 16.59 -10.59
CA GLN A 79 -21.01 16.98 -9.88
C GLN A 79 -20.24 15.76 -9.36
N GLN A 80 -20.92 14.82 -8.71
CA GLN A 80 -20.30 13.57 -8.23
C GLN A 80 -19.73 12.73 -9.37
N LEU A 81 -20.42 12.66 -10.51
CA LEU A 81 -19.93 11.94 -11.68
C LEU A 81 -18.71 12.63 -12.30
N ALA A 82 -18.72 13.96 -12.38
CA ALA A 82 -17.59 14.75 -12.86
C ALA A 82 -16.38 14.60 -11.93
N GLU A 83 -16.59 14.68 -10.61
CA GLU A 83 -15.55 14.50 -9.61
C GLU A 83 -14.97 13.08 -9.64
N LYS A 84 -15.83 12.05 -9.77
CA LYS A 84 -15.39 10.67 -9.91
C LYS A 84 -14.56 10.46 -11.18
N LYS A 85 -14.98 11.01 -12.32
CA LYS A 85 -14.23 10.94 -13.58
C LYS A 85 -12.90 11.68 -13.50
N ALA A 86 -12.90 12.88 -12.89
CA ALA A 86 -11.68 13.66 -12.70
C ALA A 86 -10.68 12.92 -11.78
N LYS A 87 -11.18 12.28 -10.72
CA LYS A 87 -10.37 11.46 -9.83
C LYS A 87 -9.82 10.20 -10.53
N GLU A 88 -10.65 9.48 -11.29
CA GLU A 88 -10.20 8.30 -12.06
C GLU A 88 -9.13 8.68 -13.10
N GLU A 89 -9.26 9.84 -13.75
CA GLU A 89 -8.25 10.33 -14.69
C GLU A 89 -6.96 10.76 -13.98
N ALA A 90 -7.07 11.40 -12.81
CA ALA A 90 -5.91 11.78 -11.99
C ALA A 90 -5.19 10.54 -11.44
N ASP A 91 -5.91 9.55 -10.93
CA ASP A 91 -5.36 8.29 -10.42
C ASP A 91 -4.69 7.50 -11.55
N LYS A 92 -5.27 7.50 -12.75
CA LYS A 92 -4.66 6.87 -13.93
C LYS A 92 -3.35 7.56 -14.34
N LYS A 93 -3.33 8.90 -14.38
CA LYS A 93 -2.11 9.66 -14.69
C LYS A 93 -1.02 9.44 -13.63
N ALA A 94 -1.39 9.45 -12.35
CA ALA A 94 -0.46 9.17 -11.26
C ALA A 94 0.11 7.74 -11.33
N LEU A 95 -0.71 6.75 -11.69
CA LEU A 95 -0.25 5.38 -11.88
C LEU A 95 0.68 5.23 -13.09
N GLU A 96 0.39 5.92 -14.20
CA GLU A 96 1.25 5.94 -15.38
C GLU A 96 2.60 6.63 -15.08
N GLU A 97 2.58 7.75 -14.36
CA GLU A 97 3.79 8.45 -13.92
C GLU A 97 4.63 7.59 -12.96
N GLN A 98 3.99 6.93 -11.99
CA GLN A 98 4.68 6.03 -11.07
C GLN A 98 5.34 4.85 -11.81
N LYS A 99 4.64 4.27 -12.80
CA LYS A 99 5.21 3.20 -13.62
C LYS A 99 6.38 3.68 -14.46
N ALA A 100 6.29 4.87 -15.04
CA ALA A 100 7.39 5.46 -15.82
C ALA A 100 8.62 5.71 -14.94
N LEU A 101 8.42 6.24 -13.73
CA LEU A 101 9.49 6.44 -12.74
C LEU A 101 10.10 5.11 -12.29
N GLU A 102 9.30 4.08 -12.08
CA GLU A 102 9.78 2.74 -11.71
C GLU A 102 10.59 2.10 -12.85
N GLU A 103 10.14 2.24 -14.09
CA GLU A 103 10.85 1.74 -15.27
C GLU A 103 12.18 2.47 -15.49
N GLU A 104 12.21 3.80 -15.34
CA GLU A 104 13.44 4.60 -15.42
C GLU A 104 14.41 4.23 -14.29
N ALA A 105 13.93 4.09 -13.04
CA ALA A 105 14.74 3.66 -11.92
C ALA A 105 15.30 2.24 -12.13
N ARG A 106 14.51 1.33 -12.70
CA ARG A 106 14.94 -0.02 -13.03
C ARG A 106 16.00 -0.01 -14.14
N ALA A 107 15.81 0.76 -15.20
CA ALA A 107 16.77 0.90 -16.28
C ALA A 107 18.08 1.52 -15.79
N ALA A 108 18.01 2.54 -14.93
CA ALA A 108 19.18 3.15 -14.30
C ALA A 108 19.91 2.16 -13.38
N ALA A 109 19.19 1.37 -12.59
CA ALA A 109 19.78 0.32 -11.75
C ALA A 109 20.45 -0.77 -12.60
N GLU A 110 19.83 -1.21 -13.68
CA GLU A 110 20.39 -2.22 -14.59
C GLU A 110 21.63 -1.69 -15.34
N ALA A 111 21.59 -0.44 -15.80
CA ALA A 111 22.75 0.22 -16.39
C ALA A 111 23.91 0.30 -15.38
N ARG A 112 23.62 0.64 -14.11
CA ARG A 112 24.63 0.66 -13.04
C ARG A 112 25.21 -0.73 -12.79
N ARG A 113 24.38 -1.78 -12.73
CA ARG A 113 24.82 -3.18 -12.56
C ARG A 113 25.73 -3.69 -13.68
N ASN A 114 25.60 -3.14 -14.88
CA ASN A 114 26.42 -3.55 -16.02
C ASN A 114 27.83 -2.95 -16.00
N THR A 115 28.09 -1.94 -15.15
CA THR A 115 29.44 -1.40 -14.92
C THR A 115 30.29 -2.37 -14.07
N PRO A 116 31.64 -2.36 -14.20
CA PRO A 116 32.51 -3.14 -13.33
C PRO A 116 32.22 -2.92 -11.84
N GLU A 117 32.06 -1.67 -11.43
CA GLU A 117 31.75 -1.25 -10.07
C GLU A 117 30.41 -1.81 -9.59
N GLY A 118 29.39 -1.76 -10.44
CA GLY A 118 28.08 -2.32 -10.12
C GLY A 118 28.09 -3.82 -9.93
N LYS A 119 28.90 -4.56 -10.71
CA LYS A 119 29.06 -6.01 -10.55
C LYS A 119 29.78 -6.36 -9.26
N ILE A 120 30.84 -5.62 -8.92
CA ILE A 120 31.56 -5.76 -7.65
C ILE A 120 30.61 -5.48 -6.48
N GLU A 121 29.85 -4.37 -6.54
CA GLU A 121 28.90 -4.00 -5.50
C GLU A 121 27.81 -5.09 -5.32
N ASP A 122 27.20 -5.58 -6.40
CA ASP A 122 26.18 -6.64 -6.34
C ASP A 122 26.73 -7.93 -5.70
N LYS A 123 27.97 -8.32 -6.01
CA LYS A 123 28.62 -9.50 -5.44
C LYS A 123 28.91 -9.33 -3.96
N LEU A 124 29.45 -8.19 -3.55
CA LEU A 124 29.66 -7.88 -2.13
C LEU A 124 28.32 -7.88 -1.36
N ARG A 125 27.24 -7.35 -1.96
CA ARG A 125 25.88 -7.44 -1.41
C ARG A 125 25.38 -8.88 -1.31
N GLU A 126 25.69 -9.72 -2.29
CA GLU A 126 25.35 -11.15 -2.28
C GLU A 126 26.03 -11.89 -1.12
N TYR A 127 27.33 -11.65 -0.87
CA TYR A 127 28.05 -12.29 0.23
C TYR A 127 27.45 -11.98 1.59
N VAL A 128 27.07 -10.72 1.82
CA VAL A 128 26.50 -10.28 3.11
C VAL A 128 25.16 -10.96 3.42
N LYS A 129 24.41 -11.44 2.42
CA LYS A 129 23.18 -12.23 2.66
C LYS A 129 23.46 -13.53 3.43
N GLY A 130 24.69 -14.02 3.37
CA GLY A 130 25.14 -15.19 4.14
C GLY A 130 25.56 -14.87 5.57
N TYR A 131 25.54 -13.61 5.99
CA TYR A 131 25.94 -13.18 7.33
C TYR A 131 24.71 -12.87 8.19
N ASP A 132 24.44 -13.73 9.17
CA ASP A 132 23.30 -13.58 10.08
C ASP A 132 23.31 -12.23 10.79
N GLU A 133 22.13 -11.62 10.97
CA GLU A 133 21.92 -10.38 11.72
C GLU A 133 22.75 -9.18 11.22
N THR A 134 23.14 -9.20 9.93
CA THR A 134 24.00 -8.18 9.31
C THR A 134 23.22 -7.33 8.31
N THR A 135 23.41 -6.01 8.38
CA THR A 135 22.86 -5.04 7.42
C THR A 135 23.98 -4.28 6.73
N ILE A 136 23.78 -3.94 5.45
CA ILE A 136 24.72 -3.13 4.68
C ILE A 136 24.38 -1.66 4.87
N ASP A 137 25.31 -0.89 5.42
CA ASP A 137 25.15 0.56 5.56
C ASP A 137 25.59 1.26 4.28
N SER A 138 26.74 0.88 3.73
CA SER A 138 27.24 1.37 2.44
C SER A 138 28.33 0.46 1.88
N ILE A 139 28.47 0.50 0.55
CA ILE A 139 29.63 -0.05 -0.17
C ILE A 139 30.17 1.09 -1.01
N THR A 140 31.49 1.31 -0.95
CA THR A 140 32.18 2.33 -1.73
C THR A 140 33.34 1.67 -2.46
N LEU A 141 33.45 1.93 -3.76
CA LEU A 141 34.55 1.48 -4.59
C LEU A 141 35.34 2.71 -5.01
N ASN A 142 36.62 2.73 -4.65
CA ASN A 142 37.54 3.78 -5.06
C ASN A 142 38.52 3.18 -6.07
N PRO A 143 38.82 3.87 -7.18
CA PRO A 143 39.91 3.46 -8.05
C PRO A 143 41.22 3.36 -7.27
N ASP A 144 41.96 2.29 -7.50
CA ASP A 144 43.27 2.09 -6.89
C ASP A 144 44.35 2.77 -7.73
N LEU A 145 44.67 4.01 -7.38
CA LEU A 145 45.71 4.81 -8.02
C LEU A 145 47.14 4.31 -7.70
N GLY A 146 47.30 3.32 -6.83
CA GLY A 146 48.58 2.71 -6.50
C GLY A 146 49.00 1.60 -7.46
N THR A 147 48.13 1.20 -8.38
CA THR A 147 48.37 0.12 -9.33
C THR A 147 48.62 0.64 -10.74
N GLU A 148 49.35 -0.13 -11.55
CA GLU A 148 49.63 0.22 -12.95
C GLU A 148 48.44 -0.08 -13.88
N LYS A 149 47.38 -0.74 -13.38
CA LYS A 149 46.23 -1.18 -14.19
C LYS A 149 45.02 -0.29 -13.93
N ASP A 150 44.47 0.25 -15.01
CA ASP A 150 43.18 0.92 -14.96
C ASP A 150 42.07 -0.10 -14.67
N GLY A 151 41.15 0.27 -13.77
CA GLY A 151 40.05 -0.60 -13.34
C GLY A 151 40.32 -1.47 -12.11
N ASP A 152 41.44 -1.30 -11.41
CA ASP A 152 41.64 -1.86 -10.06
C ASP A 152 40.94 -1.00 -8.99
N TYR A 153 40.39 -1.64 -7.97
CA TYR A 153 39.57 -0.98 -6.94
C TYR A 153 39.98 -1.32 -5.50
N VAL A 154 39.82 -0.33 -4.64
CA VAL A 154 39.76 -0.46 -3.18
C VAL A 154 38.28 -0.48 -2.76
N ALA A 155 37.85 -1.60 -2.17
CA ALA A 155 36.49 -1.79 -1.69
C ALA A 155 36.37 -1.47 -0.20
N LEU A 156 35.48 -0.53 0.14
CA LEU A 156 35.14 -0.17 1.51
C LEU A 156 33.70 -0.62 1.80
N VAL A 157 33.55 -1.62 2.64
CA VAL A 157 32.26 -2.23 2.97
C VAL A 157 31.90 -1.90 4.41
N ARG A 158 30.82 -1.15 4.63
CA ARG A 158 30.35 -0.76 5.97
C ARG A 158 29.10 -1.53 6.32
N LEU A 159 29.17 -2.26 7.42
CA LEU A 159 28.15 -3.18 7.88
C LEU A 159 27.79 -2.90 9.33
N THR A 160 26.54 -3.18 9.66
CA THR A 160 26.05 -3.20 11.04
C THR A 160 25.67 -4.63 11.41
N TRP A 161 26.14 -5.13 12.55
CA TRP A 161 25.82 -6.45 13.08
C TRP A 161 25.04 -6.33 14.38
N ASN A 162 23.82 -6.87 14.40
CA ASN A 162 22.84 -6.62 15.45
C ASN A 162 22.76 -7.73 16.52
N ARG A 163 23.57 -8.79 16.38
CA ARG A 163 23.55 -9.91 17.32
C ARG A 163 24.12 -9.52 18.68
N LYS A 164 23.41 -9.88 19.74
CA LYS A 164 23.83 -9.64 21.13
C LYS A 164 24.77 -10.76 21.61
N ASN A 165 26.06 -10.50 21.55
CA ASN A 165 27.12 -11.41 22.02
C ASN A 165 28.10 -10.65 22.92
N SER A 166 28.98 -11.38 23.64
CA SER A 166 30.11 -10.76 24.34
C SER A 166 31.09 -10.10 23.37
N GLY A 167 31.94 -9.18 23.85
CA GLY A 167 32.95 -8.54 23.01
C GLY A 167 33.92 -9.54 22.39
N LYS A 168 34.34 -10.57 23.15
CA LYS A 168 35.19 -11.66 22.63
C LYS A 168 34.53 -12.44 21.48
N MET A 169 33.31 -12.94 21.68
CA MET A 169 32.60 -13.71 20.66
C MET A 169 32.30 -12.85 19.43
N SER A 170 31.99 -11.57 19.65
CA SER A 170 31.76 -10.63 18.56
C SER A 170 33.01 -10.45 17.70
N ARG A 171 34.19 -10.26 18.31
CA ARG A 171 35.46 -10.17 17.57
C ARG A 171 35.71 -11.39 16.68
N GLU A 172 35.56 -12.59 17.24
CA GLU A 172 35.75 -13.85 16.51
C GLU A 172 34.81 -13.95 15.29
N MET A 173 33.54 -13.60 15.48
CA MET A 173 32.54 -13.61 14.39
C MET A 173 32.83 -12.57 13.31
N LEU A 174 33.17 -11.33 13.69
CA LEU A 174 33.46 -10.27 12.73
C LEU A 174 34.74 -10.56 11.93
N GLU A 175 35.77 -11.12 12.56
CA GLU A 175 36.97 -11.57 11.85
C GLU A 175 36.67 -12.72 10.87
N MET A 176 35.83 -13.67 11.27
CA MET A 176 35.42 -14.79 10.41
C MET A 176 34.63 -14.30 9.19
N PHE A 177 33.62 -13.44 9.38
CA PHE A 177 32.84 -12.88 8.27
C PHE A 177 33.70 -12.02 7.34
N SER A 178 34.61 -11.22 7.90
CA SER A 178 35.53 -10.42 7.09
C SER A 178 36.48 -11.28 6.26
N SER A 179 36.97 -12.38 6.84
CA SER A 179 37.87 -13.31 6.16
C SER A 179 37.14 -14.12 5.08
N ASP A 180 35.91 -14.55 5.34
CA ASP A 180 35.05 -15.19 4.33
C ASP A 180 34.77 -14.24 3.15
N MET A 181 34.44 -12.97 3.43
CA MET A 181 34.26 -11.97 2.38
C MET A 181 35.54 -11.79 1.55
N ALA A 182 36.71 -11.70 2.22
CA ALA A 182 37.99 -11.55 1.57
C ALA A 182 38.34 -12.77 0.69
N ALA A 183 38.06 -13.98 1.16
CA ALA A 183 38.27 -15.21 0.38
C ALA A 183 37.39 -15.23 -0.87
N LYS A 184 36.10 -14.90 -0.74
CA LYS A 184 35.17 -14.83 -1.90
C LYS A 184 35.56 -13.73 -2.87
N ALA A 185 35.94 -12.55 -2.37
CA ALA A 185 36.42 -11.45 -3.20
C ALA A 185 37.71 -11.81 -3.96
N TYR A 186 38.59 -12.63 -3.36
CA TYR A 186 39.77 -13.13 -4.07
C TYR A 186 39.38 -13.93 -5.32
N GLU A 187 38.41 -14.83 -5.18
CA GLU A 187 37.98 -15.77 -6.23
C GLU A 187 37.12 -15.11 -7.30
N ASP A 188 36.13 -14.32 -6.91
CA ASP A 188 35.09 -13.81 -7.79
C ASP A 188 35.39 -12.42 -8.36
N LEU A 189 36.21 -11.62 -7.66
CA LEU A 189 36.36 -10.18 -7.90
C LEU A 189 37.85 -9.80 -8.12
N PRO A 190 38.47 -10.24 -9.23
CA PRO A 190 39.91 -10.08 -9.47
C PRO A 190 40.38 -8.62 -9.50
N ASP A 191 39.48 -7.69 -9.81
CA ASP A 191 39.74 -6.25 -9.91
C ASP A 191 39.73 -5.55 -8.53
N VAL A 192 39.35 -6.25 -7.45
CA VAL A 192 39.44 -5.72 -6.08
C VAL A 192 40.82 -6.04 -5.53
N GLN A 193 41.66 -5.02 -5.37
CA GLN A 193 43.03 -5.13 -4.88
C GLN A 193 43.10 -4.95 -3.36
N GLU A 194 42.24 -4.13 -2.79
CA GLU A 194 42.13 -3.96 -1.34
C GLU A 194 40.68 -4.07 -0.88
N LEU A 195 40.47 -4.67 0.29
CA LEU A 195 39.16 -4.78 0.94
C LEU A 195 39.27 -4.34 2.38
N ALA A 196 38.46 -3.35 2.77
CA ALA A 196 38.28 -2.95 4.17
C ALA A 196 36.81 -3.13 4.58
N VAL A 197 36.59 -3.99 5.57
CA VAL A 197 35.28 -4.23 6.16
C VAL A 197 35.19 -3.48 7.48
N PHE A 198 34.24 -2.56 7.57
CA PHE A 198 33.94 -1.77 8.76
C PHE A 198 32.67 -2.33 9.38
N TRP A 199 32.72 -2.56 10.70
CA TRP A 199 31.62 -3.11 11.46
C TRP A 199 31.17 -2.14 12.53
N THR A 200 29.86 -2.00 12.67
CA THR A 200 29.20 -1.37 13.80
C THR A 200 28.43 -2.44 14.57
N VAL A 201 28.62 -2.51 15.90
CA VAL A 201 27.87 -3.40 16.80
C VAL A 201 27.15 -2.55 17.83
N PRO A 202 25.89 -2.15 17.58
CA PRO A 202 25.16 -1.20 18.42
C PRO A 202 25.04 -1.64 19.88
N TYR A 203 24.86 -2.94 20.11
CA TYR A 203 24.71 -3.50 21.45
C TYR A 203 25.94 -3.28 22.35
N LEU A 204 27.13 -3.33 21.76
CA LEU A 204 28.39 -3.11 22.47
C LEU A 204 28.85 -1.64 22.43
N ASN A 205 28.09 -0.78 21.75
CA ASN A 205 28.53 0.56 21.36
C ASN A 205 29.94 0.53 20.74
N GLY A 206 30.17 -0.49 19.91
CA GLY A 206 31.49 -0.85 19.41
C GLY A 206 31.59 -0.77 17.89
N SER A 207 32.79 -0.46 17.42
CA SER A 207 33.18 -0.41 16.03
C SER A 207 34.46 -1.20 15.76
N ALA A 208 34.54 -1.81 14.58
CA ALA A 208 35.70 -2.55 14.14
C ALA A 208 36.03 -2.29 12.68
N LYS A 209 37.29 -2.53 12.32
CA LYS A 209 37.79 -2.53 10.94
C LYS A 209 38.65 -3.76 10.75
N VAL A 210 38.47 -4.48 9.65
CA VAL A 210 39.37 -5.56 9.21
C VAL A 210 39.74 -5.29 7.76
N SER A 211 41.03 -5.30 7.44
CA SER A 211 41.56 -4.90 6.13
C SER A 211 42.41 -6.01 5.52
N PHE A 212 42.35 -6.11 4.19
CA PHE A 212 43.02 -7.12 3.38
C PHE A 212 43.55 -6.52 2.08
N GLU A 213 44.64 -7.09 1.58
CA GLU A 213 45.29 -6.71 0.32
C GLU A 213 45.50 -7.95 -0.54
N ARG A 214 45.29 -7.82 -1.85
CA ARG A 214 45.44 -8.92 -2.80
C ARG A 214 46.91 -9.29 -2.96
N THR A 215 47.15 -10.59 -2.95
CA THR A 215 48.45 -11.18 -3.28
C THR A 215 48.25 -12.33 -4.26
N SER A 216 49.35 -12.90 -4.77
CA SER A 216 49.28 -14.06 -5.68
C SER A 216 48.66 -15.32 -5.06
N GLY A 217 48.52 -15.37 -3.73
CA GLY A 217 48.01 -16.54 -3.00
C GLY A 217 46.68 -16.33 -2.28
N GLY A 218 46.03 -15.17 -2.44
CA GLY A 218 44.81 -14.83 -1.73
C GLY A 218 44.74 -13.36 -1.30
N MET A 219 43.61 -12.97 -0.72
CA MET A 219 43.48 -11.72 0.04
C MET A 219 44.18 -11.88 1.39
N LYS A 220 45.35 -11.27 1.54
CA LYS A 220 46.16 -11.33 2.74
C LYS A 220 45.66 -10.31 3.76
N PHE A 221 45.46 -10.75 5.00
CA PHE A 221 45.20 -9.87 6.13
C PHE A 221 46.30 -8.81 6.30
N THR A 222 45.90 -7.54 6.43
CA THR A 222 46.83 -6.42 6.64
C THR A 222 46.69 -5.80 8.03
N ASP A 223 45.47 -5.46 8.43
CA ASP A 223 45.21 -4.74 9.68
C ASP A 223 43.85 -5.09 10.28
N LYS A 224 43.75 -5.03 11.62
CA LYS A 224 42.47 -5.03 12.33
C LYS A 224 42.48 -4.08 13.50
N VAL A 225 41.37 -3.39 13.66
CA VAL A 225 41.13 -2.46 14.77
C VAL A 225 39.79 -2.82 15.38
N PHE A 226 39.78 -3.02 16.70
CA PHE A 226 38.56 -3.12 17.51
C PHE A 226 38.63 -2.02 18.56
N ASP A 227 37.55 -1.28 18.71
CA ASP A 227 37.49 -0.29 19.77
C ASP A 227 37.23 -0.92 21.15
N LYS A 228 37.14 -0.05 22.16
CA LYS A 228 36.95 -0.45 23.55
C LYS A 228 35.61 -1.14 23.84
N GLY A 229 34.60 -1.03 22.97
CA GLY A 229 33.30 -1.68 23.17
C GLY A 229 33.38 -3.20 23.17
N PHE A 230 34.47 -3.77 22.62
CA PHE A 230 34.70 -5.22 22.56
C PHE A 230 35.48 -5.79 23.75
N ASN A 231 35.82 -4.95 24.74
CA ASN A 231 36.57 -5.37 25.94
C ASN A 231 35.67 -5.82 27.10
N GLU A 232 34.34 -5.72 26.94
CA GLU A 232 33.32 -6.23 27.86
C GLU A 232 32.95 -7.70 27.58
#